data_AF-A0A3M1NTZ3-F1
#
_entry.id   AF-A0A3M1NTZ3-F1
#
_cell.length_a   1.000
_cell.length_b   1.000
_cell.length_c   1.000
_cell.angle_alpha   90.00
_cell.angle_beta   90.00
_cell.angle_gamma   90.00
#
_symmetry.space_group_name_H-M   'P 1'
#
loop_
_entity.id
_entity.type
_entity.pdbx_description
1 polymer ?
#
loop_
_entity_poly.entity_id
_entity_poly.type
_entity_poly.pdbx_seq_one_letter_code
_entity_poly.pdbx_strand_id
1 'polypeptide(L)'
;MATQKPQPFPFEHALSLDPLIDFWRQEARATSSPRARLAGIILSMLEEAPEVCGPAIEPEVLEHHHNLLDLMMTAVFPMATSDQVLGAAFIPFELRSFYATEAFARLNLTERLHDDVLINDKPFGETELHETKSILQAYHHILREFYGVDSQAEFSVIATTPEAESGLERHYKIQMDTRFLSVACRGEVKPLSEQDIQRMLANPTNLALWQDLLPPDLFFFRGFTVVTAV
;
A
#
# COMPACT_ATOMS: atom_id res chain seq x y z
N MET A 1 31.08 12.23 -0.56
CA MET A 1 29.99 11.24 -0.73
C MET A 1 29.27 11.63 -2.01
N ALA A 2 29.26 10.75 -3.02
CA ALA A 2 28.55 11.03 -4.26
C ALA A 2 27.05 10.99 -3.98
N THR A 3 26.35 12.10 -4.19
CA THR A 3 24.89 12.16 -4.22
C THR A 3 24.42 11.29 -5.37
N GLN A 4 23.74 10.19 -5.04
CA GLN A 4 23.21 9.24 -6.00
C GLN A 4 21.92 9.85 -6.56
N LYS A 5 21.88 10.14 -7.86
CA LYS A 5 20.70 10.66 -8.56
C LYS A 5 19.45 9.78 -8.28
N PRO A 6 18.23 10.35 -8.35
CA PRO A 6 17.00 9.60 -8.11
C PRO A 6 16.91 8.47 -9.13
N GLN A 7 16.64 7.24 -8.68
CA GLN A 7 16.24 6.15 -9.56
C GLN A 7 14.72 6.09 -9.57
N PRO A 8 14.07 6.17 -10.74
CA PRO A 8 12.63 5.99 -10.83
C PRO A 8 12.26 4.63 -10.24
N PHE A 9 11.07 4.55 -9.63
CA PHE A 9 10.58 3.31 -9.03
C PHE A 9 10.60 2.17 -10.09
N PRO A 10 11.38 1.09 -9.88
CA PRO A 10 11.76 0.17 -10.95
C PRO A 10 10.82 -1.04 -11.09
N PHE A 11 9.86 -1.20 -10.18
CA PHE A 11 8.94 -2.33 -10.19
C PHE A 11 7.65 -1.97 -10.93
N GLU A 12 7.18 -2.91 -11.73
CA GLU A 12 5.84 -2.81 -12.29
C GLU A 12 4.81 -3.01 -11.18
N HIS A 13 3.81 -2.15 -11.15
CA HIS A 13 2.77 -2.15 -10.14
C HIS A 13 1.42 -1.75 -10.74
N ALA A 14 0.34 -2.27 -10.15
CA ALA A 14 -1.01 -1.90 -10.56
C ALA A 14 -1.99 -1.93 -9.38
N LEU A 15 -3.05 -1.12 -9.48
CA LEU A 15 -4.21 -1.26 -8.63
C LEU A 15 -4.90 -2.59 -8.94
N SER A 16 -5.20 -3.37 -7.90
CA SER A 16 -6.00 -4.58 -8.02
C SER A 16 -6.80 -4.78 -6.75
N LEU A 17 -8.08 -5.13 -6.88
CA LEU A 17 -8.90 -5.54 -5.74
C LEU A 17 -8.80 -7.04 -5.47
N ASP A 18 -8.09 -7.83 -6.30
CA ASP A 18 -7.97 -9.29 -6.15
C ASP A 18 -7.59 -9.72 -4.73
N PRO A 19 -6.58 -9.10 -4.04
CA PRO A 19 -6.26 -9.48 -2.67
C PRO A 19 -7.42 -9.29 -1.67
N LEU A 20 -8.20 -8.22 -1.84
CA LEU A 20 -9.39 -7.96 -1.01
C LEU A 20 -10.55 -8.88 -1.38
N ILE A 21 -10.71 -9.17 -2.67
CA ILE A 21 -11.69 -10.16 -3.16
C ILE A 21 -11.35 -11.54 -2.59
N ASP A 22 -10.09 -11.93 -2.57
CA ASP A 22 -9.63 -13.20 -2.01
C ASP A 22 -9.90 -13.28 -0.49
N PHE A 23 -9.73 -12.19 0.24
CA PHE A 23 -10.19 -12.10 1.63
C PHE A 23 -11.69 -12.38 1.75
N TRP A 24 -12.54 -11.73 0.94
CA TRP A 24 -13.98 -11.98 0.96
C TRP A 24 -14.34 -13.41 0.51
N ARG A 25 -13.62 -14.00 -0.45
CA ARG A 25 -13.79 -15.41 -0.84
C ARG A 25 -13.47 -16.36 0.32
N GLN A 26 -12.49 -16.03 1.15
CA GLN A 26 -12.16 -16.81 2.35
C GLN A 26 -13.24 -16.66 3.42
N GLU A 27 -13.71 -15.44 3.70
CA GLU A 27 -14.81 -15.20 4.65
C GLU A 27 -16.11 -15.91 4.26
N ALA A 28 -16.41 -16.00 2.96
CA ALA A 28 -17.58 -16.73 2.46
C ALA A 28 -17.52 -18.25 2.72
N ARG A 29 -16.31 -18.82 2.83
CA ARG A 29 -16.10 -20.25 3.13
C ARG A 29 -16.19 -20.56 4.62
N ALA A 30 -16.01 -19.57 5.48
CA ALA A 30 -16.13 -19.74 6.92
C ALA A 30 -17.60 -20.07 7.29
N THR A 31 -17.80 -20.98 8.25
CA THR A 31 -19.11 -21.51 8.71
C THR A 31 -20.20 -20.43 8.80
N SER A 32 -21.46 -20.82 8.54
CA SER A 32 -22.71 -20.03 8.50
C SER A 32 -22.83 -18.86 9.50
N SER A 33 -22.04 -17.82 9.28
CA SER A 33 -21.94 -16.62 10.10
C SER A 33 -22.53 -15.44 9.35
N PRO A 34 -22.90 -14.34 10.04
CA PRO A 34 -23.26 -13.09 9.38
C PRO A 34 -22.18 -12.59 8.41
N ARG A 35 -20.90 -12.84 8.71
CA ARG A 35 -19.77 -12.48 7.84
C ARG A 35 -19.77 -13.27 6.53
N ALA A 36 -20.00 -14.57 6.60
CA ALA A 36 -20.11 -15.41 5.40
C ALA A 36 -21.27 -14.99 4.49
N ARG A 37 -22.41 -14.54 5.08
CA ARG A 37 -23.52 -13.98 4.31
C ARG A 37 -23.17 -12.67 3.64
N LEU A 38 -22.55 -11.73 4.37
CA LEU A 38 -22.08 -10.47 3.80
C LEU A 38 -21.08 -10.71 2.65
N ALA A 39 -20.12 -11.60 2.86
CA ALA A 39 -19.16 -12.00 1.85
C ALA A 39 -19.87 -12.57 0.60
N GLY A 40 -20.89 -13.41 0.77
CA GLY A 40 -21.72 -13.91 -0.33
C GLY A 40 -22.39 -12.79 -1.14
N ILE A 41 -22.93 -11.76 -0.48
CA ILE A 41 -23.53 -10.60 -1.16
C ILE A 41 -22.49 -9.86 -1.99
N ILE A 42 -21.31 -9.58 -1.43
CA ILE A 42 -20.20 -8.91 -2.11
C ILE A 42 -19.76 -9.71 -3.34
N LEU A 43 -19.62 -11.04 -3.20
CA LEU A 43 -19.22 -11.90 -4.31
C LEU A 43 -20.27 -11.93 -5.44
N SER A 44 -21.57 -11.93 -5.13
CA SER A 44 -22.61 -11.79 -6.14
C SER A 44 -22.55 -10.44 -6.89
N MET A 45 -22.29 -9.35 -6.17
CA MET A 45 -22.13 -8.04 -6.81
C MET A 45 -20.89 -7.99 -7.73
N LEU A 46 -19.81 -8.68 -7.36
CA LEU A 46 -18.60 -8.79 -8.20
C LEU A 46 -18.85 -9.57 -9.50
N GLU A 47 -19.79 -10.52 -9.52
CA GLU A 47 -20.18 -11.22 -10.75
C GLU A 47 -20.86 -10.28 -11.76
N GLU A 48 -21.53 -9.22 -11.28
CA GLU A 48 -22.17 -8.20 -12.10
C GLU A 48 -21.20 -7.07 -12.52
N ALA A 49 -19.99 -7.02 -11.93
CA ALA A 49 -18.97 -6.00 -12.17
C ALA A 49 -17.59 -6.64 -12.50
N PRO A 50 -17.46 -7.45 -13.56
CA PRO A 50 -16.21 -8.13 -13.88
C PRO A 50 -15.03 -7.17 -14.12
N GLU A 51 -15.29 -5.92 -14.51
CA GLU A 51 -14.29 -4.88 -14.72
C GLU A 51 -13.56 -4.43 -13.44
N VAL A 52 -14.11 -4.68 -12.25
CA VAL A 52 -13.41 -4.40 -10.98
C VAL A 52 -12.47 -5.53 -10.54
N CYS A 53 -12.46 -6.64 -11.29
CA CYS A 53 -11.68 -7.84 -11.01
C CYS A 53 -10.43 -7.91 -11.89
N GLY A 54 -9.39 -8.57 -11.40
CA GLY A 54 -8.20 -8.89 -12.17
C GLY A 54 -6.92 -8.24 -11.64
N PRO A 55 -5.78 -8.58 -12.27
CA PRO A 55 -4.45 -8.24 -11.75
C PRO A 55 -4.10 -6.75 -11.87
N ALA A 56 -4.83 -6.00 -12.70
CA ALA A 56 -4.69 -4.57 -12.91
C ALA A 56 -6.04 -3.99 -13.33
N ILE A 57 -6.49 -2.93 -12.68
CA ILE A 57 -7.67 -2.15 -13.05
C ILE A 57 -7.35 -0.66 -13.04
N GLU A 58 -8.05 0.10 -13.89
CA GLU A 58 -7.98 1.55 -13.87
C GLU A 58 -8.85 2.09 -12.71
N PRO A 59 -8.36 3.06 -11.90
CA PRO A 59 -9.12 3.62 -10.78
C PRO A 59 -10.49 4.19 -11.17
N GLU A 60 -10.62 4.72 -12.40
CA GLU A 60 -11.84 5.31 -12.95
C GLU A 60 -12.98 4.27 -13.07
N VAL A 61 -12.66 2.98 -13.15
CA VAL A 61 -13.66 1.90 -13.11
C VAL A 61 -14.42 1.94 -11.79
N LEU A 62 -13.74 2.25 -10.68
CA LEU A 62 -14.33 2.23 -9.34
C LEU A 62 -15.33 3.36 -9.10
N GLU A 63 -15.23 4.47 -9.85
CA GLU A 63 -16.19 5.58 -9.79
C GLU A 63 -17.62 5.13 -10.14
N HIS A 64 -17.74 4.10 -10.99
CA HIS A 64 -19.02 3.54 -11.41
C HIS A 64 -19.56 2.48 -10.43
N HIS A 65 -18.76 2.06 -9.46
CA HIS A 65 -19.03 0.93 -8.55
C HIS A 65 -18.91 1.32 -7.06
N HIS A 66 -19.22 2.59 -6.72
CA HIS A 66 -19.02 3.13 -5.37
C HIS A 66 -19.66 2.30 -4.25
N ASN A 67 -20.91 1.84 -4.43
CA ASN A 67 -21.59 1.03 -3.41
C ASN A 67 -20.91 -0.34 -3.19
N LEU A 68 -20.39 -0.96 -4.25
CA LEU A 68 -19.64 -2.20 -4.16
C LEU A 68 -18.31 -1.94 -3.44
N LEU A 69 -17.60 -0.89 -3.84
CA LEU A 69 -16.34 -0.51 -3.24
C LEU A 69 -16.48 -0.21 -1.74
N ASP A 70 -17.46 0.61 -1.33
CA ASP A 70 -17.76 0.91 0.08
C ASP A 70 -17.99 -0.37 0.87
N LEU A 71 -18.80 -1.29 0.32
CA LEU A 71 -19.12 -2.54 0.98
C LEU A 71 -17.88 -3.43 1.14
N MET A 72 -17.05 -3.53 0.10
CA MET A 72 -15.78 -4.26 0.15
C MET A 72 -14.81 -3.65 1.17
N MET A 73 -14.74 -2.31 1.23
CA MET A 73 -13.85 -1.58 2.11
C MET A 73 -14.27 -1.63 3.58
N THR A 74 -15.45 -2.17 3.92
CA THR A 74 -15.84 -2.43 5.32
C THR A 74 -14.91 -3.43 6.02
N ALA A 75 -14.19 -4.27 5.27
CA ALA A 75 -13.14 -5.14 5.82
C ALA A 75 -11.92 -4.34 6.31
N VAL A 76 -11.68 -3.17 5.72
CA VAL A 76 -10.54 -2.29 6.01
C VAL A 76 -10.93 -1.21 7.02
N PHE A 77 -12.07 -0.57 6.77
CA PHE A 77 -12.61 0.53 7.56
C PHE A 77 -13.99 0.13 8.07
N PRO A 78 -14.09 -0.41 9.31
CA PRO A 78 -15.36 -0.83 9.87
C PRO A 78 -16.37 0.31 9.88
N MET A 79 -17.61 0.04 9.44
CA MET A 79 -18.68 1.03 9.34
C MET A 79 -18.94 1.79 10.65
N ALA A 80 -18.69 1.13 11.79
CA ALA A 80 -18.92 1.72 13.11
C ALA A 80 -17.93 2.83 13.48
N THR A 81 -16.79 2.91 12.78
CA THR A 81 -15.70 3.86 13.09
C THR A 81 -15.20 4.60 11.85
N SER A 82 -15.77 4.34 10.68
CA SER A 82 -15.28 4.89 9.41
C SER A 82 -15.36 6.42 9.34
N ASP A 83 -16.26 7.03 10.09
CA ASP A 83 -16.43 8.49 10.23
C ASP A 83 -15.35 9.14 11.11
N GLN A 84 -14.61 8.35 11.89
CA GLN A 84 -13.57 8.82 12.81
C GLN A 84 -12.16 8.42 12.36
N VAL A 85 -12.04 7.30 11.64
CA VAL A 85 -10.76 6.82 11.12
C VAL A 85 -10.27 7.79 10.05
N LEU A 86 -9.11 8.40 10.27
CA LEU A 86 -8.38 9.11 9.22
C LEU A 86 -7.63 8.06 8.39
N GLY A 87 -8.27 7.49 7.36
CA GLY A 87 -7.62 6.51 6.50
C GLY A 87 -8.01 6.59 5.03
N ALA A 88 -7.11 6.10 4.18
CA ALA A 88 -7.31 6.00 2.74
C ALA A 88 -6.57 4.78 2.17
N ALA A 89 -7.03 4.30 1.02
CA ALA A 89 -6.39 3.24 0.26
C ALA A 89 -5.72 3.82 -0.99
N PHE A 90 -4.44 3.48 -1.16
CA PHE A 90 -3.56 4.02 -2.19
C PHE A 90 -3.17 2.94 -3.19
N ILE A 91 -3.05 3.36 -4.45
CA ILE A 91 -2.42 2.55 -5.49
C ILE A 91 -0.98 2.24 -5.02
N PRO A 92 -0.49 1.00 -5.19
CA PRO A 92 0.82 0.61 -4.68
C PRO A 92 1.92 1.58 -5.13
N PHE A 93 2.71 2.09 -4.18
CA PHE A 93 3.86 2.97 -4.44
C PHE A 93 3.53 4.32 -5.11
N GLU A 94 2.24 4.68 -5.22
CA GLU A 94 1.79 5.97 -5.71
C GLU A 94 1.12 6.77 -4.59
N LEU A 95 1.33 8.08 -4.58
CA LEU A 95 0.55 9.03 -3.77
C LEU A 95 -0.79 9.36 -4.46
N ARG A 96 -1.48 8.33 -4.96
CA ARG A 96 -2.80 8.40 -5.60
C ARG A 96 -3.74 7.45 -4.86
N SER A 97 -4.72 8.02 -4.15
CA SER A 97 -5.76 7.24 -3.48
C SER A 97 -6.93 6.96 -4.41
N PHE A 98 -7.55 5.80 -4.25
CA PHE A 98 -8.79 5.42 -4.95
C PHE A 98 -9.98 5.27 -3.98
N TYR A 99 -9.71 5.30 -2.68
CA TYR A 99 -10.71 5.28 -1.62
C TYR A 99 -10.20 6.08 -0.43
N ALA A 100 -11.07 6.86 0.22
CA ALA A 100 -10.76 7.57 1.45
C ALA A 100 -11.98 7.57 2.37
N THR A 101 -11.74 7.50 3.68
CA THR A 101 -12.80 7.78 4.64
C THR A 101 -13.17 9.26 4.59
N GLU A 102 -14.40 9.59 4.98
CA GLU A 102 -14.88 10.98 4.98
C GLU A 102 -14.00 11.89 5.86
N ALA A 103 -13.54 11.38 7.00
CA ALA A 103 -12.66 12.13 7.90
C ALA A 103 -11.29 12.42 7.28
N PHE A 104 -10.72 11.46 6.54
CA PHE A 104 -9.45 11.65 5.84
C PHE A 104 -9.59 12.67 4.69
N ALA A 105 -10.66 12.53 3.90
CA ALA A 105 -10.95 13.43 2.78
C ALA A 105 -11.19 14.88 3.26
N ARG A 106 -11.93 15.07 4.36
CA ARG A 106 -12.22 16.40 4.91
C ARG A 106 -10.98 17.19 5.31
N LEU A 107 -9.89 16.50 5.66
CA LEU A 107 -8.63 17.11 6.06
C LEU A 107 -7.66 17.33 4.88
N ASN A 108 -8.04 16.96 3.65
CA ASN A 108 -7.19 17.00 2.46
C ASN A 108 -5.82 16.34 2.73
N LEU A 109 -5.83 15.20 3.44
CA LEU A 109 -4.60 14.54 3.85
C LEU A 109 -3.84 13.95 2.67
N THR A 110 -4.50 13.58 1.57
CA THR A 110 -3.82 13.11 0.35
C THR A 110 -2.93 14.20 -0.22
N GLU A 111 -3.45 15.41 -0.37
CA GLU A 111 -2.73 16.58 -0.91
C GLU A 111 -1.61 16.99 0.04
N ARG A 112 -1.85 16.94 1.34
CA ARG A 112 -0.81 17.25 2.34
C ARG A 112 0.27 16.20 2.44
N LEU A 113 -0.03 14.95 2.10
CA LEU A 113 0.98 13.91 1.92
C LEU A 113 1.87 14.17 0.69
N HIS A 114 1.44 15.02 -0.26
CA HIS A 114 2.31 15.54 -1.32
C HIS A 114 3.15 16.72 -0.85
N ASP A 115 2.55 17.66 -0.12
CA ASP A 115 3.16 18.99 0.13
C ASP A 115 3.92 19.13 1.47
N ASP A 116 3.48 18.46 2.54
CA ASP A 116 3.81 18.81 3.94
C ASP A 116 4.35 17.63 4.78
N VAL A 117 4.93 16.61 4.15
CA VAL A 117 5.39 15.42 4.88
C VAL A 117 6.73 15.66 5.59
N LEU A 118 6.78 15.45 6.91
CA LEU A 118 8.04 15.37 7.62
C LEU A 118 8.44 13.92 7.80
N ILE A 119 9.64 13.54 7.36
CA ILE A 119 10.22 12.23 7.68
C ILE A 119 11.43 12.45 8.58
N ASN A 120 11.33 11.99 9.84
CA ASN A 120 12.33 12.26 10.88
C ASN A 120 12.66 13.76 11.03
N ASP A 121 11.62 14.60 11.17
CA ASP A 121 11.72 16.06 11.37
C ASP A 121 12.41 16.83 10.23
N LYS A 122 12.44 16.25 9.02
CA LYS A 122 12.97 16.90 7.82
C LYS A 122 11.87 17.10 6.77
N PRO A 123 11.81 18.27 6.09
CA PRO A 123 10.85 18.55 5.03
C PRO A 123 10.86 17.49 3.92
N PHE A 124 9.69 17.21 3.34
CA PHE A 124 9.50 16.44 2.10
C PHE A 124 10.17 17.19 0.94
N GLY A 125 11.48 17.07 0.83
CA GLY A 125 12.30 17.88 -0.07
C GLY A 125 13.44 17.12 -0.74
N GLU A 126 13.38 15.79 -0.73
CA GLU A 126 14.29 14.92 -1.47
C GLU A 126 13.45 13.80 -2.09
N THR A 127 12.92 14.00 -3.29
CA THR A 127 12.23 12.96 -4.10
C THR A 127 13.03 11.66 -4.12
N GLU A 128 14.36 11.78 -4.15
CA GLU A 128 15.34 10.70 -4.02
C GLU A 128 15.15 9.81 -2.78
N LEU A 129 14.83 10.42 -1.64
CA LEU A 129 14.66 9.71 -0.37
C LEU A 129 13.34 8.94 -0.31
N HIS A 130 12.28 9.47 -0.96
CA HIS A 130 10.98 8.79 -1.06
C HIS A 130 11.03 7.60 -2.02
N GLU A 131 11.59 7.80 -3.21
CA GLU A 131 11.78 6.74 -4.20
C GLU A 131 12.63 5.60 -3.62
N THR A 132 13.77 5.94 -3.01
CA THR A 132 14.65 4.95 -2.37
C THR A 132 13.93 4.16 -1.27
N LYS A 133 13.10 4.82 -0.46
CA LYS A 133 12.32 4.13 0.59
C LYS A 133 11.26 3.20 0.00
N SER A 134 10.54 3.65 -1.02
CA SER A 134 9.52 2.84 -1.71
C SER A 134 10.15 1.61 -2.36
N ILE A 135 11.31 1.78 -3.00
CA ILE A 135 12.11 0.68 -3.57
C ILE A 135 12.51 -0.31 -2.48
N LEU A 136 13.00 0.18 -1.34
CA LEU A 136 13.38 -0.69 -0.23
C LEU A 136 12.16 -1.42 0.33
N GLN A 137 11.04 -0.75 0.56
CA GLN A 137 9.81 -1.39 1.02
C GLN A 137 9.38 -2.53 0.08
N ALA A 138 9.42 -2.29 -1.24
CA ALA A 138 9.14 -3.32 -2.24
C ALA A 138 10.07 -4.53 -2.09
N TYR A 139 11.38 -4.32 -1.94
CA TYR A 139 12.33 -5.41 -1.72
C TYR A 139 12.11 -6.17 -0.41
N HIS A 140 11.81 -5.47 0.69
CA HIS A 140 11.51 -6.13 1.97
C HIS A 140 10.23 -6.98 1.84
N HIS A 141 9.24 -6.52 1.05
CA HIS A 141 8.05 -7.30 0.73
C HIS A 141 8.38 -8.55 -0.10
N ILE A 142 9.27 -8.45 -1.10
CA ILE A 142 9.79 -9.59 -1.89
C ILE A 142 10.52 -10.60 -0.99
N LEU A 143 11.38 -10.12 -0.08
CA LEU A 143 12.11 -10.97 0.87
C LEU A 143 11.16 -11.73 1.79
N ARG A 144 10.10 -11.08 2.27
CA ARG A 144 9.08 -11.72 3.08
C ARG A 144 8.33 -12.79 2.29
N GLU A 145 7.82 -12.44 1.11
CA GLU A 145 6.95 -13.32 0.32
C GLU A 145 7.68 -14.56 -0.22
N PHE A 146 8.87 -14.37 -0.79
CA PHE A 146 9.56 -15.45 -1.49
C PHE A 146 10.67 -16.14 -0.70
N TYR A 147 11.15 -15.52 0.38
CA TYR A 147 12.28 -16.02 1.17
C TYR A 147 11.96 -16.18 2.66
N GLY A 148 10.75 -15.80 3.12
CA GLY A 148 10.34 -15.93 4.52
C GLY A 148 11.11 -15.02 5.49
N VAL A 149 11.77 -13.98 4.96
CA VAL A 149 12.57 -13.05 5.77
C VAL A 149 11.72 -11.84 6.13
N ASP A 150 11.33 -11.75 7.39
CA ASP A 150 10.66 -10.56 7.92
C ASP A 150 11.68 -9.55 8.46
N SER A 151 12.21 -8.72 7.56
CA SER A 151 12.97 -7.54 7.92
C SER A 151 12.03 -6.33 7.85
N GLN A 152 11.61 -5.81 9.00
CA GLN A 152 10.81 -4.59 9.02
C GLN A 152 11.74 -3.39 8.84
N ALA A 153 11.53 -2.64 7.75
CA ALA A 153 12.04 -1.29 7.67
C ALA A 153 11.01 -0.37 8.32
N GLU A 154 11.21 -0.01 9.60
CA GLU A 154 10.36 0.96 10.27
C GLU A 154 10.58 2.34 9.64
N PHE A 155 9.58 2.83 8.92
CA PHE A 155 9.53 4.20 8.43
C PHE A 155 8.43 4.93 9.19
N SER A 156 8.81 5.82 10.11
CA SER A 156 7.85 6.74 10.74
C SER A 156 7.71 7.98 9.86
N VAL A 157 6.50 8.21 9.36
CA VAL A 157 6.16 9.40 8.60
C VAL A 157 5.24 10.26 9.48
N ILE A 158 5.56 11.54 9.61
CA ILE A 158 4.75 12.51 10.36
C ILE A 158 4.14 13.49 9.36
N ALA A 159 2.82 13.56 9.32
CA ALA A 159 2.11 14.57 8.54
C ALA A 159 1.68 15.71 9.47
N THR A 160 1.97 16.95 9.09
CA THR A 160 1.53 18.13 9.85
C THR A 160 0.37 18.81 9.14
N THR A 161 -0.69 19.10 9.88
CA THR A 161 -1.88 19.79 9.37
C THR A 161 -2.20 21.02 10.22
N PRO A 162 -2.31 22.22 9.68
CA PRO A 162 -2.90 23.33 10.43
C PRO A 162 -4.39 23.07 10.65
N GLU A 163 -4.84 23.25 11.89
CA GLU A 163 -6.24 23.19 12.30
C GLU A 163 -6.92 24.53 11.99
N ALA A 164 -7.90 24.51 11.08
CA ALA A 164 -8.54 25.71 10.55
C ALA A 164 -9.25 26.56 11.62
N GLU A 165 -9.73 25.95 12.71
CA GLU A 165 -10.47 26.66 13.77
C GLU A 165 -9.56 27.24 14.87
N SER A 166 -8.48 26.57 15.22
CA SER A 166 -7.62 26.95 16.36
C SER A 166 -6.32 27.65 15.93
N GLY A 167 -5.91 27.48 14.66
CA GLY A 167 -4.60 27.90 14.17
C GLY A 167 -3.44 27.05 14.71
N LEU A 168 -3.70 25.96 15.42
CA LEU A 168 -2.68 25.05 15.95
C LEU A 168 -2.26 24.02 14.90
N GLU A 169 -0.99 23.63 14.92
CA GLU A 169 -0.49 22.51 14.13
C GLU A 169 -0.88 21.19 14.82
N ARG A 170 -1.51 20.29 14.07
CA ARG A 170 -1.72 18.90 14.47
C ARG A 170 -0.71 18.02 13.73
N HIS A 171 -0.04 17.14 14.46
CA HIS A 171 0.88 16.17 13.90
C HIS A 171 0.24 14.79 13.96
N TYR A 172 0.19 14.11 12.82
CA TYR A 172 -0.30 12.75 12.71
C TYR A 172 0.85 11.80 12.42
N LYS A 173 0.88 10.67 13.11
CA LYS A 173 1.73 9.55 12.74
C LYS A 173 1.03 8.76 11.64
N ILE A 174 1.70 8.62 10.50
CA ILE A 174 1.22 7.82 9.39
C ILE A 174 1.61 6.36 9.59
N GLN A 175 0.64 5.47 9.45
CA GLN A 175 0.80 4.03 9.50
C GLN A 175 0.40 3.44 8.14
N MET A 176 1.17 2.46 7.67
CA MET A 176 0.93 1.77 6.40
C MET A 176 0.66 0.29 6.66
N ASP A 177 -0.47 -0.22 6.18
CA ASP A 177 -0.81 -1.64 6.15
C ASP A 177 -0.78 -2.14 4.70
N THR A 178 0.06 -3.14 4.46
CA THR A 178 0.34 -3.74 3.15
C THR A 178 -0.29 -5.12 2.99
N ARG A 179 -1.25 -5.52 3.84
CA ARG A 179 -1.88 -6.85 3.76
C ARG A 179 -2.64 -7.13 2.46
N PHE A 180 -3.07 -6.08 1.77
CA PHE A 180 -3.73 -6.18 0.46
C PHE A 180 -2.78 -5.83 -0.68
N LEU A 181 -1.48 -5.70 -0.40
CA LEU A 181 -0.43 -5.66 -1.41
C LEU A 181 0.10 -7.09 -1.60
N SER A 182 0.21 -7.50 -2.86
CA SER A 182 0.78 -8.79 -3.24
C SER A 182 1.87 -8.58 -4.27
N VAL A 183 2.84 -9.49 -4.32
CA VAL A 183 3.89 -9.52 -5.33
C VAL A 183 3.90 -10.87 -6.03
N ALA A 184 3.93 -10.85 -7.35
CA ALA A 184 4.10 -12.03 -8.19
C ALA A 184 5.50 -12.02 -8.82
N CYS A 185 6.09 -13.20 -8.97
CA CYS A 185 7.34 -13.37 -9.71
C CYS A 185 7.03 -13.84 -11.15
N ARG A 186 7.61 -13.16 -12.14
CA ARG A 186 7.59 -13.54 -13.56
C ARG A 186 8.64 -14.62 -13.78
N GLY A 187 8.23 -15.88 -13.66
CA GLY A 187 9.11 -17.03 -13.84
C GLY A 187 9.54 -17.62 -12.49
N GLU A 188 10.81 -18.02 -12.41
CA GLU A 188 11.36 -18.65 -11.21
C GLU A 188 12.06 -17.64 -10.31
N VAL A 189 11.76 -17.70 -9.02
CA VAL A 189 12.45 -16.92 -8.00
C VAL A 189 13.91 -17.41 -7.93
N LYS A 190 14.86 -16.48 -8.14
CA LYS A 190 16.29 -16.79 -7.99
C LYS A 190 16.56 -17.21 -6.54
N PRO A 191 17.10 -18.41 -6.27
CA PRO A 191 17.44 -18.79 -4.90
C PRO A 191 18.53 -17.86 -4.37
N LEU A 192 18.33 -17.32 -3.17
CA LEU A 192 19.32 -16.53 -2.46
C LEU A 192 19.91 -17.35 -1.32
N SER A 193 21.23 -17.28 -1.14
CA SER A 193 21.86 -17.84 0.04
C SER A 193 21.60 -16.96 1.27
N GLU A 194 21.72 -17.52 2.47
CA GLU A 194 21.67 -16.73 3.71
C GLU A 194 22.73 -15.61 3.71
N GLN A 195 23.89 -15.85 3.11
CA GLN A 195 24.97 -14.86 2.98
C GLN A 195 24.56 -13.70 2.07
N ASP A 196 23.87 -13.97 0.96
CA ASP A 196 23.37 -12.93 0.06
C ASP A 196 22.32 -12.06 0.76
N ILE A 197 21.36 -12.68 1.45
CA ILE A 197 20.33 -11.98 2.22
C ILE A 197 20.98 -11.10 3.30
N GLN A 198 21.92 -11.64 4.07
CA GLN A 198 22.64 -10.87 5.09
C GLN A 198 23.42 -9.71 4.47
N ARG A 199 24.07 -9.93 3.33
CA ARG A 199 24.80 -8.88 2.62
C ARG A 199 23.86 -7.77 2.14
N MET A 200 22.68 -8.10 1.64
CA MET A 200 21.67 -7.12 1.24
C MET A 200 21.19 -6.30 2.43
N LEU A 201 20.79 -6.95 3.52
CA LEU A 201 20.31 -6.29 4.74
C LEU A 201 21.38 -5.43 5.42
N ALA A 202 22.65 -5.83 5.35
CA ALA A 202 23.78 -5.03 5.83
C ALA A 202 24.12 -3.83 4.94
N ASN A 203 23.62 -3.80 3.69
CA ASN A 203 23.86 -2.74 2.71
C ASN A 203 22.54 -2.18 2.15
N PRO A 204 21.64 -1.62 3.00
CA PRO A 204 20.29 -1.24 2.59
C PRO A 204 20.28 -0.07 1.58
N THR A 205 21.30 0.78 1.54
CA THR A 205 21.37 1.89 0.57
C THR A 205 21.98 1.49 -0.77
N ASN A 206 22.52 0.27 -0.90
CA ASN A 206 23.18 -0.17 -2.13
C ASN A 206 22.18 -0.78 -3.12
N LEU A 207 21.29 0.03 -3.69
CA LEU A 207 20.21 -0.46 -4.57
C LEU A 207 20.71 -1.29 -5.76
N ALA A 208 21.92 -1.03 -6.26
CA ALA A 208 22.54 -1.84 -7.32
C ALA A 208 22.78 -3.29 -6.90
N LEU A 209 23.19 -3.53 -5.64
CA LEU A 209 23.30 -4.89 -5.08
C LEU A 209 21.93 -5.58 -5.03
N TRP A 210 20.89 -4.87 -4.61
CA TRP A 210 19.54 -5.42 -4.53
C TRP A 210 19.03 -5.77 -5.94
N GLN A 211 19.23 -4.91 -6.93
CA GLN A 211 18.81 -5.14 -8.32
C GLN A 211 19.56 -6.30 -8.99
N ASP A 212 20.84 -6.50 -8.69
CA ASP A 212 21.63 -7.62 -9.24
C ASP A 212 21.18 -8.99 -8.67
N LEU A 213 20.81 -9.00 -7.38
CA LEU A 213 20.35 -10.21 -6.71
C LEU A 213 18.86 -10.49 -6.97
N LEU A 214 18.04 -9.45 -7.05
CA LEU A 214 16.60 -9.49 -7.27
C LEU A 214 16.22 -8.49 -8.39
N PRO A 215 16.36 -8.88 -9.67
CA PRO A 215 16.03 -8.00 -10.79
C PRO A 215 14.56 -7.52 -10.74
N PRO A 216 14.29 -6.20 -10.75
CA PRO A 216 12.93 -5.66 -10.60
C PRO A 216 11.92 -6.12 -11.65
N ASP A 217 12.37 -6.39 -12.87
CA ASP A 217 11.56 -6.83 -14.00
C ASP A 217 10.96 -8.23 -13.81
N LEU A 218 11.51 -9.00 -12.87
CA LEU A 218 10.95 -10.28 -12.44
C LEU A 218 9.78 -10.12 -11.47
N PHE A 219 9.49 -8.93 -10.95
CA PHE A 219 8.48 -8.75 -9.92
C PHE A 219 7.38 -7.80 -10.39
N PHE A 220 6.13 -8.21 -10.12
CA PHE A 220 4.94 -7.43 -10.39
C PHE A 220 4.13 -7.29 -9.11
N PHE A 221 3.96 -6.05 -8.67
CA PHE A 221 3.13 -5.73 -7.51
C PHE A 221 1.69 -5.47 -7.93
N ARG A 222 0.74 -5.99 -7.17
CA ARG A 222 -0.68 -5.69 -7.38
C ARG A 222 -1.40 -5.63 -6.06
N GLY A 223 -2.42 -4.80 -5.98
CA GLY A 223 -3.19 -4.63 -4.77
C GLY A 223 -3.37 -3.17 -4.42
N PHE A 224 -3.29 -2.87 -3.13
CA PHE A 224 -3.26 -1.52 -2.59
C PHE A 224 -2.63 -1.49 -1.19
N THR A 225 -2.23 -0.29 -0.77
CA THR A 225 -1.75 -0.02 0.59
C THR A 225 -2.79 0.79 1.34
N VAL A 226 -3.06 0.43 2.58
CA VAL A 226 -3.93 1.19 3.48
C VAL A 226 -3.06 2.12 4.30
N VAL A 227 -3.42 3.40 4.29
CA VAL A 227 -2.74 4.44 5.05
C VAL A 227 -3.70 4.96 6.11
N THR A 228 -3.27 5.00 7.37
CA THR A 228 -4.01 5.61 8.47
C THR A 228 -3.18 6.66 9.18
N ALA A 229 -3.80 7.76 9.56
CA ALA A 229 -3.21 8.84 10.35
C ALA A 229 -3.74 8.75 11.79
N VAL A 230 -2.85 8.71 12.78
CA VAL A 230 -3.17 8.62 14.22
C VAL A 230 -2.46 9.67 15.06
#